data_AF-A0AA43IG89-F1
#
_entry.id   AF-A0AA43IG89-F1
#
_cell.length_a   1.000
_cell.length_b   1.000
_cell.length_c   1.000
_cell.angle_alpha   90.00
_cell.angle_beta   90.00
_cell.angle_gamma   90.00
#
_symmetry.space_group_name_H-M   'P 1'
#
loop_
_entity.id
_entity.type
_entity.pdbx_description
1 polymer ?
#
loop_
_entity_poly.entity_id
_entity_poly.type
_entity_poly.pdbx_seq_one_letter_code
_entity_poly.pdbx_strand_id
1 'polypeptide(L)'
;MANLLCLSGEKWGKVGIRGLGVGKRMFMGEYQHSIDDKGRIIIPAKLRELLGTSFVTTRGLDSCLFVYPMEEWAIMEQKLKSLSLMKSDARAFSRFFFSGATECVWDKQGRVNLPANLRQYAKLDKDCVILGVSNRVEIWNKELWEQYFEQSEESFNEIAEKLVDFNFDL
;
A
#
# COMPACT_ATOMS: atom_id res chain seq x y z
N MET A 1 19.30 -19.43 26.37
CA MET A 1 20.03 -20.66 26.78
C MET A 1 19.09 -21.83 26.60
N ALA A 2 19.22 -22.57 25.51
CA ALA A 2 18.65 -23.90 25.37
C ALA A 2 19.79 -24.77 24.85
N ASN A 3 20.28 -25.67 25.71
CA ASN A 3 21.34 -26.60 25.36
C ASN A 3 20.73 -27.79 24.62
N LEU A 4 21.14 -28.01 23.37
CA LEU A 4 21.08 -29.34 22.75
C LEU A 4 22.49 -29.92 22.73
N LEU A 5 22.67 -31.05 23.39
CA LEU A 5 23.86 -31.90 23.31
C LEU A 5 23.90 -32.58 21.94
N CYS A 6 25.05 -32.52 21.26
CA CYS A 6 25.33 -33.20 20.00
C CYS A 6 26.31 -34.34 20.25
N LEU A 7 25.98 -35.55 19.79
CA LEU A 7 26.86 -36.73 19.77
C LEU A 7 27.39 -36.94 18.34
N SER A 8 28.44 -36.21 17.97
CA SER A 8 29.51 -36.62 17.04
C SER A 8 30.29 -35.39 16.55
N GLY A 9 31.62 -35.48 16.63
CA GLY A 9 32.54 -34.35 16.43
C GLY A 9 32.87 -34.06 14.97
N GLU A 10 32.00 -33.33 14.27
CA GLU A 10 32.36 -32.70 12.98
C GLU A 10 32.15 -31.17 13.01
N LYS A 11 33.14 -30.45 12.48
CA LYS A 11 33.24 -28.99 12.47
C LYS A 11 32.14 -28.38 11.59
N TRP A 12 31.41 -27.40 12.13
CA TRP A 12 30.41 -26.64 11.39
C TRP A 12 31.07 -25.56 10.53
N GLY A 13 30.98 -25.69 9.20
CA GLY A 13 31.07 -24.55 8.29
C GLY A 13 29.83 -23.67 8.42
N LYS A 14 29.95 -22.36 8.15
CA LYS A 14 28.79 -21.46 8.07
C LYS A 14 27.88 -21.93 6.93
N VAL A 15 26.82 -22.66 7.26
CA VAL A 15 25.70 -22.88 6.34
C VAL A 15 24.96 -21.55 6.27
N GLY A 16 25.15 -20.82 5.17
CA GLY A 16 24.33 -19.66 4.87
C GLY A 16 22.87 -20.09 4.91
N ILE A 17 22.05 -19.35 5.66
CA ILE A 17 20.61 -19.58 5.78
C ILE A 17 19.99 -19.26 4.41
N ARG A 18 20.06 -20.22 3.50
CA ARG A 18 19.39 -20.16 2.20
C ARG A 18 18.05 -20.84 2.40
N GLY A 19 17.01 -20.02 2.62
CA GLY A 19 15.61 -20.44 2.56
C GLY A 19 15.01 -20.87 3.89
N LEU A 20 14.66 -19.91 4.76
CA LEU A 20 13.64 -20.07 5.78
C LEU A 20 12.90 -18.73 5.96
N GLY A 21 11.67 -18.64 5.42
CA GLY A 21 10.65 -17.67 5.82
C GLY A 21 10.65 -16.29 5.15
N VAL A 22 10.37 -16.20 3.85
CA VAL A 22 9.77 -14.95 3.31
C VAL A 22 8.32 -14.94 3.77
N GLY A 23 8.08 -14.52 5.02
CA GLY A 23 6.73 -14.12 5.42
C GLY A 23 6.28 -13.06 4.43
N LYS A 24 5.23 -13.35 3.65
CA LYS A 24 4.65 -12.43 2.68
C LYS A 24 4.42 -11.10 3.40
N ARG A 25 5.26 -10.10 3.12
CA ARG A 25 5.24 -8.84 3.86
C ARG A 25 4.02 -8.06 3.40
N MET A 26 2.98 -8.00 4.24
CA MET A 26 1.72 -7.32 3.94
C MET A 26 1.63 -5.98 4.67
N PHE A 27 1.04 -4.99 4.00
CA PHE A 27 0.65 -3.73 4.61
C PHE A 27 -0.61 -3.93 5.43
N MET A 28 -0.59 -3.45 6.67
CA MET A 28 -1.72 -3.52 7.59
C MET A 28 -1.72 -2.37 8.59
N GLY A 29 -2.91 -2.04 9.09
CA GLY A 29 -3.14 -1.06 10.14
C GLY A 29 -3.55 0.32 9.62
N GLU A 30 -3.97 1.16 10.56
CA GLU A 30 -4.37 2.55 10.36
C GLU A 30 -3.43 3.46 11.17
N TYR A 31 -2.96 4.55 10.56
CA TYR A 31 -2.00 5.46 11.18
C TYR A 31 -2.37 6.92 10.86
N GLN A 32 -2.57 7.74 11.90
CA GLN A 32 -2.86 9.17 11.73
C GLN A 32 -1.58 10.00 11.74
N HIS A 33 -1.45 10.93 10.79
CA HIS A 33 -0.31 11.83 10.67
C HIS A 33 -0.74 13.20 10.16
N SER A 34 0.03 14.24 10.50
CA SER A 34 -0.11 15.56 9.89
C SER A 34 0.74 15.68 8.63
N ILE A 35 0.31 16.61 7.77
CA ILE A 35 1.01 17.05 6.57
C ILE A 35 1.71 18.36 6.91
N ASP A 36 2.99 18.46 6.56
CA ASP A 36 3.72 19.71 6.80
C ASP A 36 3.38 20.80 5.76
N ASP A 37 3.75 22.04 6.04
CA ASP A 37 3.48 23.21 5.18
C ASP A 37 4.01 23.08 3.74
N LYS A 38 4.90 22.11 3.49
CA LYS A 38 5.49 21.84 2.17
C LYS A 38 4.79 20.66 1.47
N GLY A 39 3.74 20.09 2.05
CA GLY A 39 3.02 18.94 1.53
C GLY A 39 3.76 17.62 1.72
N ARG A 40 4.70 17.52 2.67
CA ARG A 40 5.43 16.28 2.96
C ARG A 40 4.73 15.51 4.07
N ILE A 41 4.75 14.18 3.92
CA ILE A 41 4.10 13.25 4.85
C ILE A 41 5.14 12.28 5.40
N ILE A 42 5.06 11.99 6.70
CA ILE A 42 5.81 10.90 7.33
C ILE A 42 5.03 9.60 7.13
N ILE A 43 5.67 8.59 6.54
CA ILE A 43 5.10 7.25 6.44
C ILE A 43 5.57 6.42 7.65
N PRO A 44 4.68 5.70 8.35
CA PRO A 44 5.03 4.82 9.46
C PRO A 44 6.21 3.90 9.12
N ALA A 45 7.17 3.79 10.04
CA ALA A 45 8.42 3.06 9.79
C ALA A 45 8.20 1.63 9.28
N LYS A 46 7.20 0.93 9.84
CA LYS A 46 6.81 -0.42 9.41
C LYS A 46 6.38 -0.46 7.94
N LEU A 47 5.56 0.47 7.48
CA LEU A 47 5.13 0.53 6.07
C LEU A 47 6.28 0.95 5.16
N ARG A 48 7.13 1.88 5.63
CA ARG A 48 8.32 2.34 4.89
C ARG A 48 9.32 1.22 4.61
N GLU A 49 9.53 0.31 5.57
CA GLU A 49 10.39 -0.88 5.37
C GLU A 49 9.87 -1.83 4.30
N LEU A 50 8.55 -1.91 4.15
CA LEU A 50 7.91 -2.75 3.14
C LEU A 50 7.91 -2.09 1.76
N LEU A 51 7.73 -0.77 1.69
CA LEU A 51 7.76 0.00 0.45
C LEU A 51 9.15 0.01 -0.22
N GLY A 52 10.23 -0.14 0.56
CA GLY A 52 11.59 -0.08 0.05
C GLY A 52 12.06 1.36 -0.20
N THR A 53 13.11 1.55 -1.00
CA THR A 53 13.73 2.87 -1.22
C THR A 53 13.03 3.74 -2.26
N SER A 54 12.34 3.11 -3.20
CA SER A 54 11.53 3.75 -4.24
C SER A 54 10.20 3.02 -4.35
N PHE A 55 9.14 3.76 -4.66
CA PHE A 55 7.77 3.29 -4.71
C PHE A 55 6.96 4.17 -5.65
N VAL A 56 5.79 3.70 -6.08
CA VAL A 56 4.90 4.48 -6.93
C VAL A 56 3.72 4.98 -6.12
N THR A 57 3.45 6.28 -6.20
CA THR A 57 2.21 6.89 -5.69
C THR A 57 1.32 7.27 -6.87
N THR A 58 0.02 6.99 -6.78
CA THR A 58 -0.97 7.39 -7.78
C THR A 58 -2.32 7.71 -7.13
N ARG A 59 -3.28 8.16 -7.93
CA ARG A 59 -4.67 8.35 -7.52
C ARG A 59 -5.30 7.00 -7.20
N GLY A 60 -5.85 6.87 -6.00
CA GLY A 60 -6.72 5.78 -5.62
C GLY A 60 -8.16 6.03 -6.03
N LEU A 61 -9.04 5.12 -5.64
CA LEU A 61 -10.48 5.36 -5.69
C LEU A 61 -10.88 6.25 -4.50
N ASP A 62 -12.09 6.79 -4.52
CA ASP A 62 -12.68 7.50 -3.38
C ASP A 62 -11.89 8.73 -2.90
N SER A 63 -11.13 9.36 -3.81
CA SER A 63 -10.28 10.53 -3.52
C SER A 63 -9.18 10.25 -2.49
N CYS A 64 -8.63 9.03 -2.47
CA CYS A 64 -7.38 8.73 -1.75
C CYS A 64 -6.19 8.61 -2.70
N LEU A 65 -4.99 8.42 -2.16
CA LEU A 65 -3.81 8.02 -2.94
C LEU A 65 -3.46 6.57 -2.68
N PHE A 66 -3.09 5.83 -3.71
CA PHE A 66 -2.48 4.52 -3.56
C PHE A 66 -0.96 4.62 -3.64
N VAL A 67 -0.28 3.83 -2.82
CA VAL A 67 1.17 3.73 -2.78
C VAL A 67 1.56 2.26 -2.88
N TYR A 68 2.36 1.92 -3.89
CA TYR A 68 2.78 0.56 -4.18
C TYR A 68 4.30 0.42 -4.07
N PRO A 69 4.81 -0.65 -3.47
CA PRO A 69 6.18 -1.05 -3.72
C PRO A 69 6.35 -1.38 -5.21
N MET A 70 7.56 -1.23 -5.74
CA MET A 70 7.82 -1.39 -7.18
C MET A 70 7.37 -2.75 -7.73
N GLU A 71 7.48 -3.82 -6.93
CA GLU A 71 7.05 -5.17 -7.31
C GLU A 71 5.53 -5.28 -7.50
N GLU A 72 4.73 -4.69 -6.60
CA GLU A 72 3.27 -4.67 -6.72
C GLU A 72 2.80 -3.70 -7.80
N TRP A 73 3.52 -2.59 -8.00
CA TRP A 73 3.25 -1.69 -9.11
C TRP A 73 3.41 -2.40 -10.46
N ALA A 74 4.46 -3.21 -10.64
CA ALA A 74 4.66 -3.98 -11.86
C ALA A 74 3.48 -4.94 -12.13
N ILE A 75 2.97 -5.60 -11.08
CA ILE A 75 1.79 -6.47 -11.19
C ILE A 75 0.55 -5.67 -11.60
N MET A 76 0.31 -4.52 -10.97
CA MET A 76 -0.80 -3.63 -11.30
C MET A 76 -0.71 -3.09 -12.73
N GLU A 77 0.49 -2.73 -13.17
CA GLU A 77 0.75 -2.26 -14.53
C GLU A 77 0.36 -3.32 -15.57
N GLN A 78 0.72 -4.58 -15.35
CA GLN A 78 0.35 -5.69 -16.24
C GLN A 78 -1.17 -5.91 -16.28
N LYS A 79 -1.84 -5.83 -15.12
CA LYS A 79 -3.31 -5.93 -15.05
C LYS A 79 -3.96 -4.83 -15.89
N LEU A 80 -3.53 -3.58 -15.74
CA LEU A 80 -4.08 -2.45 -16.51
C LEU A 80 -3.77 -2.57 -18.01
N LYS A 81 -2.57 -3.01 -18.40
CA LYS A 81 -2.22 -3.28 -19.81
C LYS A 81 -3.09 -4.35 -20.46
N SER A 82 -3.61 -5.29 -19.68
CA SER A 82 -4.49 -6.35 -20.17
C SER A 82 -5.92 -5.87 -20.47
N LEU A 83 -6.30 -4.67 -20.03
CA LEU A 83 -7.63 -4.12 -20.26
C LEU A 83 -7.84 -3.81 -21.76
N SER A 84 -9.01 -4.15 -22.28
CA SER A 84 -9.34 -3.94 -23.69
C SER A 84 -9.40 -2.46 -24.07
N LEU A 85 -8.55 -2.04 -25.00
CA LEU A 85 -8.56 -0.69 -25.56
C LEU A 85 -9.86 -0.34 -26.31
N MET A 86 -10.69 -1.32 -26.66
CA MET A 86 -11.98 -1.06 -27.33
C MET A 86 -13.04 -0.53 -26.36
N LYS A 87 -12.92 -0.81 -25.06
CA LYS A 87 -13.87 -0.34 -24.05
C LYS A 87 -13.51 1.08 -23.60
N SER A 88 -14.47 2.01 -23.63
CA SER A 88 -14.29 3.39 -23.16
C SER A 88 -13.79 3.45 -21.72
N ASP A 89 -14.40 2.64 -20.85
CA ASP A 89 -14.18 2.69 -19.42
C ASP A 89 -12.79 2.15 -19.06
N ALA A 90 -12.31 1.14 -19.79
CA ALA A 90 -10.94 0.64 -19.67
C ALA A 90 -9.91 1.73 -20.01
N ARG A 91 -10.13 2.49 -21.09
CA ARG A 91 -9.25 3.61 -21.47
C ARG A 91 -9.31 4.74 -20.44
N ALA A 92 -10.50 5.07 -19.96
CA ALA A 92 -10.71 6.11 -18.94
C ALA A 92 -9.99 5.74 -17.64
N PHE A 93 -10.18 4.51 -17.15
CA PHE A 93 -9.54 4.01 -15.94
C PHE A 93 -8.01 3.96 -16.06
N SER A 94 -7.49 3.45 -17.18
CA SER A 94 -6.05 3.42 -17.43
C SER A 94 -5.44 4.82 -17.44
N ARG A 95 -6.10 5.79 -18.09
CA ARG A 95 -5.65 7.20 -18.09
C ARG A 95 -5.70 7.80 -16.70
N PHE A 96 -6.78 7.58 -15.95
CA PHE A 96 -6.94 8.06 -14.59
C PHE A 96 -5.77 7.60 -13.70
N PHE A 97 -5.46 6.30 -13.75
CA PHE A 97 -4.44 5.67 -12.91
C PHE A 97 -3.02 6.01 -13.35
N PHE A 98 -2.68 5.88 -14.65
CA PHE A 98 -1.31 6.13 -15.11
C PHE A 98 -0.95 7.61 -15.18
N SER A 99 -1.89 8.51 -15.49
CA SER A 99 -1.59 9.96 -15.49
C SER A 99 -1.36 10.54 -14.08
N GLY A 100 -1.76 9.81 -13.04
CA GLY A 100 -1.47 10.16 -11.65
C GLY A 100 -0.22 9.49 -11.10
N ALA A 101 0.30 8.46 -11.76
CA ALA A 101 1.40 7.67 -11.22
C ALA A 101 2.72 8.45 -11.23
N THR A 102 3.39 8.50 -10.10
CA THR A 102 4.70 9.13 -9.93
C THR A 102 5.58 8.27 -9.04
N GLU A 103 6.79 7.99 -9.52
CA GLU A 103 7.82 7.35 -8.70
C GLU A 103 8.31 8.33 -7.64
N CYS A 104 8.33 7.89 -6.39
CA CYS A 104 8.65 8.68 -5.22
C CYS A 104 9.75 8.00 -4.41
N VAL A 105 10.52 8.83 -3.69
CA VAL A 105 11.60 8.39 -2.79
C VAL A 105 11.49 9.10 -1.46
N TRP A 106 12.12 8.53 -0.43
CA TRP A 106 12.22 9.15 0.88
C TRP A 106 13.24 10.28 0.90
N ASP A 107 12.96 11.34 1.64
CA ASP A 107 13.98 12.29 2.07
C ASP A 107 14.82 11.72 3.22
N LYS A 108 15.87 12.45 3.63
CA LYS A 108 16.77 12.04 4.72
C LYS A 108 16.08 11.89 6.08
N GLN A 109 14.88 12.43 6.24
CA GLN A 109 14.07 12.35 7.46
C GLN A 109 12.98 11.28 7.36
N GLY A 110 12.94 10.51 6.27
CA GLY A 110 11.93 9.47 6.04
C GLY A 110 10.57 10.01 5.61
N ARG A 111 10.50 11.25 5.09
CA ARG A 111 9.28 11.82 4.53
C ARG A 111 9.18 11.58 3.04
N VAL A 112 7.97 11.58 2.51
CA VAL A 112 7.69 11.64 1.07
C VAL A 112 7.21 13.04 0.69
N ASN A 113 7.67 13.57 -0.44
CA ASN A 113 7.15 14.79 -1.04
C ASN A 113 6.10 14.43 -2.10
N LEU A 114 4.83 14.67 -1.81
CA LEU A 114 3.75 14.31 -2.73
C LEU A 114 3.58 15.38 -3.82
N PRO A 115 3.49 14.98 -5.11
CA PRO A 115 3.16 15.87 -6.21
C PRO A 115 1.87 16.68 -5.93
N ALA A 116 1.87 17.97 -6.29
CA ALA A 116 0.77 18.87 -5.97
C ALA A 116 -0.58 18.41 -6.56
N ASN A 117 -0.57 17.84 -7.75
CA ASN A 117 -1.75 17.25 -8.40
C ASN A 117 -2.34 16.07 -7.60
N LEU A 118 -1.51 15.27 -6.93
CA LEU A 118 -1.97 14.17 -6.08
C LEU A 118 -2.51 14.68 -4.76
N ARG A 119 -1.83 15.64 -4.13
CA ARG A 119 -2.34 16.29 -2.91
C ARG A 119 -3.69 16.96 -3.14
N GLN A 120 -3.83 17.69 -4.25
CA GLN A 120 -5.08 18.33 -4.62
C GLN A 120 -6.20 17.30 -4.89
N TYR A 121 -5.89 16.22 -5.61
CA TYR A 121 -6.85 15.15 -5.88
C TYR A 121 -7.38 14.53 -4.58
N ALA A 122 -6.49 14.21 -3.65
CA ALA A 122 -6.83 13.54 -2.39
C ALA A 122 -7.19 14.51 -1.24
N LYS A 123 -7.31 15.81 -1.52
CA LYS A 123 -7.61 16.87 -0.54
C LYS A 123 -6.70 16.84 0.69
N LEU A 124 -5.42 16.56 0.48
CA LEU A 124 -4.40 16.42 1.51
C LEU A 124 -3.86 17.80 1.90
N ASP A 125 -4.52 18.47 2.84
CA ASP A 125 -4.22 19.84 3.28
C ASP A 125 -3.62 19.93 4.70
N LYS A 126 -4.07 19.11 5.65
CA LYS A 126 -3.64 19.19 7.04
C LYS A 126 -3.42 17.83 7.70
N ASP A 127 -4.49 17.06 7.92
CA ASP A 127 -4.44 15.79 8.63
C ASP A 127 -4.75 14.64 7.67
N CYS A 128 -3.99 13.54 7.79
CA CYS A 128 -4.12 12.38 6.93
C CYS A 128 -4.18 11.08 7.72
N VAL A 129 -4.80 10.09 7.09
CA VAL A 129 -4.86 8.71 7.56
C VAL A 129 -4.15 7.84 6.54
N ILE A 130 -3.20 7.03 7.02
CA ILE A 130 -2.43 6.10 6.22
C ILE A 130 -2.89 4.70 6.55
N LEU A 131 -3.35 3.97 5.54
CA LEU A 131 -3.89 2.62 5.70
C LEU A 131 -2.96 1.60 5.03
N GLY A 132 -2.72 0.49 5.70
CA GLY A 132 -2.15 -0.68 5.05
C GLY A 132 -3.26 -1.63 4.59
N VAL A 133 -3.36 -1.86 3.28
CA VAL A 133 -4.42 -2.67 2.67
C VAL A 133 -3.81 -3.80 1.83
N SER A 134 -3.20 -4.76 2.53
CA SER A 134 -2.54 -5.95 1.96
C SER A 134 -1.34 -5.62 1.06
N ASN A 135 -1.58 -5.32 -0.21
CA ASN A 135 -0.54 -5.14 -1.23
C ASN A 135 -0.26 -3.67 -1.57
N ARG A 136 -0.99 -2.74 -0.95
CA ARG A 136 -0.80 -1.31 -1.10
C ARG A 136 -0.93 -0.58 0.22
N VAL A 137 -0.41 0.62 0.25
CA VAL A 137 -0.74 1.64 1.25
C VAL A 137 -1.71 2.63 0.62
N GLU A 138 -2.66 3.12 1.41
CA GLU A 138 -3.54 4.21 1.02
C GLU A 138 -3.28 5.44 1.87
N ILE A 139 -3.36 6.63 1.28
CA ILE A 139 -3.24 7.90 1.99
C ILE A 139 -4.52 8.68 1.75
N TRP A 140 -5.22 8.99 2.84
CA TRP A 140 -6.50 9.66 2.85
C TRP A 140 -6.38 10.99 3.55
N ASN A 141 -7.16 11.98 3.11
CA ASN A 141 -7.54 13.08 4.00
C ASN A 141 -8.35 12.50 5.16
N LYS A 142 -8.09 12.98 6.38
CA LYS A 142 -8.69 12.42 7.59
C LYS A 142 -10.21 12.53 7.60
N GLU A 143 -10.77 13.70 7.29
CA GLU A 143 -12.22 13.89 7.30
C GLU A 143 -12.92 13.04 6.24
N LEU A 144 -12.32 12.90 5.05
CA LEU A 144 -12.86 12.04 3.99
C LEU A 144 -12.85 10.56 4.39
N TRP A 145 -11.80 10.10 5.08
CA TRP A 145 -11.73 8.72 5.58
C TRP A 145 -12.81 8.46 6.62
N GLU A 146 -12.98 9.36 7.59
CA GLU A 146 -14.01 9.23 8.64
C GLU A 146 -15.42 9.16 8.02
N GLN A 147 -15.71 10.05 7.06
CA GLN A 147 -16.97 10.02 6.32
C GLN A 147 -17.19 8.72 5.54
N TYR A 148 -16.15 8.24 4.83
CA TYR A 148 -16.23 6.99 4.10
C TYR A 148 -16.46 5.80 5.05
N PHE A 149 -15.75 5.76 6.17
CA PHE A 149 -15.85 4.69 7.16
C PHE A 149 -17.25 4.66 7.78
N GLU A 150 -17.78 5.79 8.23
CA GLU A 150 -19.13 5.89 8.80
C GLU A 150 -20.21 5.44 7.80
N GLN A 151 -20.14 5.92 6.55
CA GLN A 151 -21.11 5.55 5.50
C GLN A 151 -21.03 4.06 5.14
N SER A 152 -19.81 3.51 5.18
CA SER A 152 -19.58 2.10 4.84
C SER A 152 -19.91 1.17 6.01
N GLU A 153 -19.83 1.64 7.26
CA GLU A 153 -20.12 0.85 8.46
C GLU A 153 -21.56 0.33 8.47
N GLU A 154 -22.51 1.19 8.09
CA GLU A 154 -23.91 0.81 7.92
C GLU A 154 -24.10 -0.29 6.86
N SER A 155 -23.23 -0.33 5.85
CA SER A 155 -23.28 -1.27 4.74
C SER A 155 -22.41 -2.50 4.93
N PHE A 156 -21.52 -2.56 5.94
CA PHE A 156 -20.54 -3.64 6.06
C PHE A 156 -21.20 -5.01 6.29
N ASN A 157 -22.31 -5.06 7.03
CA ASN A 157 -23.05 -6.31 7.21
C ASN A 157 -23.64 -6.79 5.88
N GLU A 158 -24.26 -5.90 5.09
CA GLU A 158 -24.83 -6.24 3.78
C GLU A 158 -23.74 -6.63 2.76
N ILE A 159 -22.59 -5.95 2.81
CA ILE A 159 -21.44 -6.25 1.95
C ILE A 159 -20.86 -7.61 2.34
N ALA A 160 -20.71 -7.89 3.64
CA ALA A 160 -20.21 -9.17 4.12
C ALA A 160 -21.11 -10.33 3.66
N GLU A 161 -22.43 -10.18 3.75
CA GLU A 161 -23.39 -11.17 3.23
C GLU A 161 -23.19 -11.43 1.72
N LYS A 162 -23.05 -10.37 0.91
CA LYS A 162 -22.78 -10.50 -0.54
C LYS A 162 -21.39 -11.10 -0.85
N LEU A 163 -20.42 -10.95 0.05
CA LEU A 163 -19.08 -11.50 -0.10
C LEU A 163 -18.99 -12.98 0.31
N VAL A 164 -19.90 -13.49 1.16
CA VAL A 164 -19.96 -14.93 1.47
C VAL A 164 -20.34 -15.76 0.24
N ASP A 165 -21.12 -15.18 -0.69
CA ASP A 165 -21.43 -15.81 -1.99
C ASP A 165 -20.23 -15.86 -2.95
N PHE A 166 -19.17 -15.10 -2.68
CA PHE A 166 -17.87 -15.38 -3.28
C PHE A 166 -17.27 -16.57 -2.53
N ASN A 167 -17.50 -17.78 -3.03
CA ASN A 167 -16.85 -19.01 -2.55
C ASN A 167 -15.37 -18.74 -2.25
N PHE A 168 -15.05 -18.60 -0.96
CA PHE A 168 -13.70 -18.83 -0.46
C PHE A 168 -13.52 -20.35 -0.39
N ASP A 169 -13.51 -21.00 -1.55
CA ASP A 169 -12.95 -22.34 -1.66
C ASP A 169 -11.43 -22.19 -1.52
N LEU A 170 -10.99 -22.13 -0.27
CA LEU A 170 -9.60 -22.24 0.17
C LEU A 170 -9.17 -23.71 0.20
#